data_AF-X0XRU0-F1
#
_entry.id   AF-X0XRU0-F1
#
_cell.length_a   1.000
_cell.length_b   1.000
_cell.length_c   1.000
_cell.angle_alpha   90.00
_cell.angle_beta   90.00
_cell.angle_gamma   90.00
#
_symmetry.space_group_name_H-M   'P 1'
#
loop_
_entity.id
_entity.type
_entity.pdbx_description
1 polymer ?
#
loop_
_entity_poly.entity_id
_entity_poly.type
_entity_poly.pdbx_seq_one_letter_code
_entity_poly.pdbx_strand_id
1 'polypeptide(L)'
;MRGLVIERVERTWVSVPLKPRHARHLTRENWDWTIFEILQVHTNSALVGYGETMCYYTWGKVPQEQVDRVVGRSPFEFLGDDRLG
;
A
#
# COMPACT_ATOMS: atom_id res chain seq x y z
N MET A 1 4.33 28.83 -7.75
CA MET A 1 3.94 27.88 -6.68
C MET A 1 4.71 26.59 -6.90
N ARG A 2 5.29 25.98 -5.85
CA ARG A 2 5.84 24.62 -5.99
C ARG A 2 4.67 23.67 -6.22
N GLY A 3 4.81 22.71 -7.14
CA GLY A 3 3.78 21.70 -7.39
C GLY A 3 3.55 20.80 -6.16
N LEU A 4 2.52 19.96 -6.23
CA LEU A 4 2.29 18.92 -5.22
C LEU A 4 3.45 17.93 -5.28
N VAL A 5 4.09 17.64 -4.14
CA VAL A 5 5.25 16.75 -4.03
C VAL A 5 5.01 15.75 -2.91
N ILE A 6 5.37 14.49 -3.15
CA ILE A 6 5.33 13.43 -2.13
C ILE A 6 6.52 13.63 -1.17
N GLU A 7 6.26 13.77 0.12
CA GLU A 7 7.28 13.99 1.15
C GLU A 7 7.66 12.71 1.88
N ARG A 8 6.68 11.84 2.15
CA ARG A 8 6.91 10.54 2.79
C ARG A 8 5.82 9.54 2.43
N VAL A 9 6.17 8.26 2.49
CA VAL A 9 5.21 7.16 2.44
C VAL A 9 5.29 6.42 3.76
N GLU A 10 4.18 6.43 4.52
CA GLU A 10 4.03 5.63 5.73
C GLU A 10 3.48 4.25 5.38
N ARG A 11 4.01 3.21 6.02
CA ARG A 11 3.60 1.82 5.80
C ARG A 11 3.13 1.22 7.11
N THR A 12 1.87 0.79 7.16
CA THR A 12 1.28 0.17 8.35
C THR A 12 0.83 -1.24 8.03
N TRP A 13 1.35 -2.21 8.77
CA TRP A 13 0.92 -3.61 8.69
C TRP A 13 -0.32 -3.82 9.53
N VAL A 14 -1.34 -4.43 8.94
CA VAL A 14 -2.63 -4.69 9.59
C VAL A 14 -3.01 -6.15 9.36
N SER A 15 -3.50 -6.80 10.42
CA SER A 15 -4.17 -8.10 10.29
C SER A 15 -5.67 -7.90 10.33
N VAL A 16 -6.34 -8.13 9.21
CA VAL A 16 -7.80 -8.00 9.08
C VAL A 16 -8.44 -9.36 9.37
N PRO A 17 -9.33 -9.46 10.38
CA PRO A 17 -9.90 -10.75 10.78
C PRO A 17 -10.85 -11.31 9.71
N LEU A 18 -10.78 -12.62 9.53
CA LEU A 18 -11.73 -13.35 8.70
C LEU A 18 -13.10 -13.40 9.40
N LYS A 19 -14.17 -13.31 8.60
CA LYS A 19 -15.52 -13.61 9.10
C LYS A 19 -15.57 -15.02 9.70
N PRO A 20 -16.31 -15.27 10.80
CA PRO A 20 -16.28 -16.54 11.52
C PRO A 20 -16.54 -17.79 10.67
N ARG A 21 -17.43 -17.69 9.67
CA ARG A 21 -17.69 -18.81 8.73
C ARG A 21 -16.46 -19.19 7.90
N HIS A 22 -15.70 -18.20 7.44
CA HIS A 22 -14.55 -18.40 6.56
C HIS A 22 -13.33 -18.86 7.35
N ALA A 23 -13.14 -18.33 8.57
CA ALA A 23 -12.07 -18.70 9.48
C ALA A 23 -12.01 -20.21 9.79
N ARG A 24 -13.14 -20.93 9.70
CA ARG A 24 -13.20 -22.39 9.88
C ARG A 24 -12.29 -23.16 8.91
N HIS A 25 -12.11 -22.63 7.71
CA HIS A 25 -11.38 -23.30 6.63
C HIS A 25 -10.17 -22.49 6.16
N LEU A 26 -10.33 -21.18 5.93
CA LEU A 26 -9.28 -20.34 5.39
C LEU A 26 -8.09 -20.17 6.35
N THR A 27 -8.25 -20.36 7.66
CA THR A 27 -7.10 -20.33 8.56
C THR A 27 -6.14 -21.52 8.34
N ARG A 28 -6.58 -22.59 7.68
CA ARG A 28 -5.70 -23.74 7.35
C ARG A 28 -4.98 -23.53 6.03
N GLU A 29 -5.69 -22.98 5.04
CA GLU A 29 -5.21 -22.87 3.67
C GLU A 29 -4.57 -21.50 3.36
N ASN A 30 -5.18 -20.43 3.86
CA ASN A 30 -4.95 -19.05 3.41
C ASN A 30 -4.92 -18.06 4.61
N TRP A 31 -4.25 -18.44 5.70
CA TRP A 31 -4.24 -17.64 6.93
C TRP A 31 -3.56 -16.28 6.75
N ASP A 32 -2.60 -16.21 5.84
CA ASP A 32 -1.79 -15.07 5.47
C ASP A 32 -2.54 -14.03 4.62
N TRP A 33 -3.69 -14.39 4.04
CA TRP A 33 -4.60 -13.45 3.36
C TRP A 33 -5.22 -12.43 4.32
N THR A 34 -5.03 -12.61 5.63
CA THR A 34 -5.42 -11.60 6.62
C THR A 34 -4.44 -10.44 6.71
N ILE A 35 -3.25 -10.54 6.11
CA ILE A 35 -2.20 -9.55 6.28
C ILE A 35 -2.24 -8.54 5.14
N PHE A 36 -2.48 -7.29 5.52
CA PHE A 36 -2.53 -6.14 4.64
C PHE A 36 -1.42 -5.15 5.00
N GLU A 37 -0.98 -4.41 3.99
CA GLU A 37 -0.16 -3.23 4.16
C GLU A 37 -0.93 -2.01 3.66
N ILE A 38 -1.12 -1.04 4.55
CA ILE A 38 -1.72 0.26 4.24
C ILE A 38 -0.59 1.24 3.96
N LEU A 39 -0.66 1.91 2.82
CA LEU A 39 0.29 2.95 2.40
C LEU A 39 -0.38 4.31 2.50
N GLN A 40 0.22 5.21 3.27
CA GLN A 40 -0.19 6.62 3.36
C GLN A 40 0.85 7.50 2.69
N VAL A 41 0.48 8.17 1.61
CA VAL A 41 1.35 9.03 0.82
C VAL A 41 1.11 10.48 1.24
N HIS A 42 2.01 11.00 2.07
CA HIS A 42 1.94 12.37 2.54
C HIS A 42 2.58 13.30 1.52
N THR A 43 1.93 14.43 1.27
CA THR A 43 2.42 15.46 0.35
C THR A 43 2.85 16.71 1.10
N ASN A 44 3.48 17.64 0.41
CA ASN A 44 3.77 19.00 0.89
C ASN A 44 2.52 19.89 1.08
N SER A 45 1.35 19.28 1.23
CA SER A 45 0.06 19.91 1.45
C SER A 45 -0.74 19.11 2.49
N ALA A 46 -1.96 19.54 2.80
CA ALA A 46 -2.84 18.78 3.68
C ALA A 46 -3.35 17.45 3.06
N LEU A 47 -3.08 17.19 1.78
CA LEU A 47 -3.55 16.00 1.09
C LEU A 47 -2.70 14.79 1.44
N VAL A 48 -3.38 13.67 1.71
CA VAL A 48 -2.78 12.35 1.93
C VAL A 48 -3.46 11.37 0.99
N GLY A 49 -2.67 10.68 0.17
CA GLY A 49 -3.14 9.55 -0.64
C GLY A 49 -3.13 8.26 0.17
N TYR A 50 -4.09 7.38 -0.07
CA TYR A 50 -4.15 6.06 0.56
C TYR A 50 -4.16 4.96 -0.49
N GLY A 51 -3.42 3.90 -0.21
CA GLY A 51 -3.43 2.64 -0.97
C GLY A 51 -3.35 1.46 -0.02
N GLU A 52 -3.79 0.30 -0.49
CA GLU A 52 -3.70 -0.96 0.26
C GLU A 52 -3.25 -2.10 -0.63
N THR A 53 -2.61 -3.11 -0.04
CA THR A 53 -2.34 -4.39 -0.70
C THR A 53 -2.46 -5.54 0.30
N MET A 54 -2.99 -6.67 -0.17
CA MET A 54 -3.01 -7.92 0.58
C MET A 54 -1.71 -8.69 0.30
N CYS A 55 -0.76 -8.63 1.23
CA CYS A 55 0.66 -8.90 0.99
C CYS A 55 1.01 -10.32 0.50
N TYR A 56 0.14 -11.29 0.77
CA TYR A 56 0.38 -12.72 0.47
C TYR A 56 -0.65 -13.31 -0.50
N TYR A 57 -1.58 -12.50 -1.00
CA TYR A 57 -2.55 -12.92 -2.03
C TYR A 57 -2.11 -12.50 -3.43
N THR A 58 -1.50 -11.32 -3.54
CA THR A 58 -1.08 -10.73 -4.81
C THR A 58 0.39 -11.08 -5.14
N TRP A 59 0.90 -10.51 -6.22
CA TRP A 59 2.26 -10.71 -6.74
C TRP A 59 3.40 -10.28 -5.80
N GLY A 60 3.10 -9.69 -4.64
CA GLY A 60 4.08 -9.46 -3.58
C GLY A 60 3.80 -8.25 -2.70
N LYS A 61 4.79 -7.92 -1.88
CA LYS A 61 4.84 -6.72 -1.04
C LYS A 61 5.34 -5.54 -1.86
N VAL A 62 5.03 -4.30 -1.45
CA VAL A 62 5.60 -3.10 -2.09
C VAL A 62 7.11 -3.06 -1.80
N PRO A 63 7.98 -3.16 -2.83
CA PRO A 63 9.42 -3.08 -2.62
C PRO A 63 9.84 -1.68 -2.17
N GLN A 64 10.89 -1.58 -1.35
CA GLN A 64 11.37 -0.29 -0.86
C GLN A 64 11.80 0.64 -2.00
N GLU A 65 12.35 0.09 -3.08
CA GLU A 65 12.74 0.86 -4.27
C GLU A 65 11.58 1.62 -4.92
N GLN A 66 10.34 1.12 -4.83
CA GLN A 66 9.17 1.82 -5.38
C GLN A 66 8.79 3.01 -4.49
N VAL A 67 8.96 2.87 -3.17
CA VAL A 67 8.78 3.97 -2.23
C VAL A 67 9.84 5.06 -2.48
N ASP A 68 11.09 4.67 -2.57
CA ASP A 68 12.21 5.59 -2.79
C ASP A 68 12.07 6.32 -4.15
N ARG A 69 11.51 5.64 -5.16
CA ARG A 69 11.27 6.18 -6.50
C ARG A 69 10.23 7.31 -6.53
N VAL A 70 9.24 7.31 -5.64
CA VAL A 70 8.14 8.29 -5.65
C VAL A 70 8.38 9.49 -4.74
N VAL A 71 9.16 9.34 -3.67
CA VAL A 71 9.46 10.43 -2.73
C VAL A 71 10.23 11.55 -3.44
N GLY A 72 9.83 12.79 -3.17
CA GLY A 72 10.39 14.00 -3.79
C GLY A 72 9.85 14.32 -5.18
N ARG A 73 8.94 13.51 -5.73
CA ARG A 73 8.33 13.71 -7.05
C ARG A 73 6.85 14.05 -6.95
N SER A 74 6.29 14.56 -8.05
CA SER A 74 4.87 14.86 -8.14
C SER A 74 4.06 13.57 -8.31
N PRO A 75 2.96 13.37 -7.55
CA PRO A 75 2.11 12.20 -7.72
C PRO A 75 1.50 12.12 -9.13
N PHE A 76 1.34 13.27 -9.81
CA PHE A 76 0.82 13.33 -11.18
C PHE A 76 1.76 12.70 -12.21
N GLU A 77 3.05 12.56 -11.91
CA GLU A 77 4.02 11.90 -12.80
C GLU A 77 3.83 10.38 -12.87
N PHE A 78 3.06 9.82 -11.94
CA PHE A 78 2.88 8.37 -11.78
C PHE A 78 1.46 7.91 -12.12
N LEU A 79 0.58 8.82 -12.54
CA LEU A 79 -0.77 8.46 -12.95
C LEU A 79 -0.71 7.52 -14.16
N GLY A 80 -1.22 6.30 -13.99
CA GLY A 80 -1.20 5.26 -15.02
C GLY A 80 0.16 4.59 -15.24
N ASP A 81 1.12 4.76 -14.31
CA ASP A 81 2.38 4.01 -14.35
C ASP A 81 2.25 2.67 -13.63
N ASP A 82 1.87 1.63 -14.37
CA ASP A 82 1.69 0.26 -13.86
C ASP A 82 3.00 -0.42 -13.38
N ARG A 83 4.16 0.24 -13.55
CA ARG A 83 5.44 -0.28 -13.04
C ARG A 83 5.64 -0.05 -11.54
N LEU A 84 4.72 0.62 -10.86
CA LEU A 84 4.76 0.84 -9.41
C LEU A 84 4.29 -0.38 -8.59
N GLY A 85 3.54 -1.29 -9.21
CA GLY A 85 3.00 -2.50 -8.57
C GLY A 85 1.76 -3.02 -9.27
#